data_AF-A0A3M0XVB6-F1
#
_entry.id   AF-A0A3M0XVB6-F1
#
_cell.length_a   1.000
_cell.length_b   1.000
_cell.length_c   1.000
_cell.angle_alpha   90.00
_cell.angle_beta   90.00
_cell.angle_gamma   90.00
#
_symmetry.space_group_name_H-M   'P 1'
#
loop_
_entity.id
_entity.type
_entity.pdbx_description
1 polymer ?
#
loop_
_entity_poly.entity_id
_entity_poly.type
_entity_poly.pdbx_seq_one_letter_code
_entity_poly.pdbx_strand_id
1 'polypeptide(L)'
;MRKYRVVTNPMINPAKLEQAKAMRRNMTPAEKRLWSVLRRNQLDGLHFRRQQIIDGFIVDFYCHAAGLVVEVDGPAHEMQKEYDAERDRILA
;
A
#
# COMPACT_ATOMS: atom_id res chain seq x y z
N MET A 1 14.87 -9.76 -9.57
CA MET A 1 14.18 -9.55 -8.27
C MET A 1 14.73 -8.29 -7.63
N ARG A 2 14.03 -7.14 -7.78
CA ARG A 2 14.40 -5.91 -7.08
C ARG A 2 14.00 -6.10 -5.62
N LYS A 3 14.97 -6.11 -4.71
CA LYS A 3 14.73 -6.12 -3.27
C LYS A 3 14.30 -4.71 -2.90
N TYR A 4 13.00 -4.41 -2.91
CA TYR A 4 12.49 -3.22 -2.23
C TYR A 4 12.99 -3.31 -0.79
N ARG A 5 13.90 -2.41 -0.43
CA ARG A 5 14.39 -2.30 0.94
C ARG A 5 13.16 -1.86 1.71
N VAL A 6 12.44 -2.77 2.37
CA VAL A 6 11.38 -2.39 3.30
C VAL A 6 12.08 -1.56 4.35
N VAL A 7 11.99 -0.25 4.19
CA VAL A 7 12.70 0.68 5.03
C VAL A 7 12.04 0.59 6.40
N THR A 8 12.67 -0.14 7.33
CA THR A 8 12.21 -0.25 8.71
C THR A 8 12.61 0.99 9.53
N ASN A 9 12.46 2.19 8.92
CA ASN A 9 12.73 3.56 9.39
C ASN A 9 14.09 4.17 8.97
N PRO A 10 14.04 5.30 8.25
CA PRO A 10 14.42 6.57 8.86
C PRO A 10 13.28 7.59 8.68
N MET A 11 12.85 8.20 9.80
CA MET A 11 11.85 9.26 9.88
C MET A 11 10.63 9.06 8.95
N ILE A 12 9.80 8.03 9.20
CA ILE A 12 8.45 8.01 8.63
C ILE A 12 7.74 9.30 9.07
N ASN A 13 7.42 10.16 8.10
CA ASN A 13 6.75 11.42 8.36
C ASN A 13 5.48 11.17 9.22
N PRO A 14 5.36 11.77 10.41
CA PRO A 14 4.20 11.57 11.28
C PRO A 14 2.87 11.82 10.57
N ALA A 15 2.82 12.78 9.64
CA ALA A 15 1.64 13.05 8.83
C ALA A 15 1.27 11.85 7.93
N LYS A 16 2.25 11.18 7.32
CA LYS A 16 2.02 9.96 6.52
C LYS A 16 1.55 8.80 7.40
N LEU A 17 2.07 8.68 8.62
CA LEU A 17 1.61 7.66 9.56
C LEU A 17 0.15 7.87 9.96
N GLU A 18 -0.24 9.10 10.27
CA GLU A 18 -1.64 9.44 10.58
C GLU A 18 -2.55 9.28 9.36
N GLN A 19 -2.08 9.67 8.17
CA GLN A 19 -2.78 9.44 6.92
C GLN A 19 -3.04 7.94 6.70
N ALA A 20 -2.02 7.09 6.83
CA ALA A 20 -2.18 5.64 6.70
C ALA A 20 -3.15 5.07 7.75
N LYS A 21 -3.12 5.55 9.00
CA LYS A 21 -4.11 5.16 10.02
C LYS A 21 -5.53 5.59 9.64
N ALA A 22 -5.71 6.79 9.11
CA ALA A 22 -7.00 7.28 8.64
C ALA A 22 -7.51 6.44 7.46
N MET A 23 -6.68 6.16 6.46
CA MET A 23 -7.03 5.29 5.32
C MET A 23 -7.41 3.87 5.78
N ARG A 24 -6.72 3.33 6.80
CA ARG A 24 -7.12 2.04 7.40
C ARG A 24 -8.52 2.06 8.02
N ARG A 25 -8.96 3.18 8.57
CA ARG A 25 -10.31 3.31 9.14
C ARG A 25 -11.35 3.55 8.04
N ASN A 26 -10.96 4.24 6.97
CA ASN A 26 -11.83 4.76 5.93
C ASN A 26 -11.65 4.10 4.57
N MET A 27 -11.34 2.80 4.53
CA MET A 27 -11.19 2.06 3.27
C MET A 27 -12.47 2.14 2.41
N THR A 28 -12.27 2.24 1.09
CA THR A 28 -13.38 2.19 0.12
C THR A 28 -14.12 0.85 0.18
N PRO A 29 -15.36 0.76 -0.35
CA PRO A 29 -16.06 -0.53 -0.45
C PRO A 29 -15.28 -1.59 -1.25
N ALA A 30 -14.53 -1.17 -2.28
CA ALA A 30 -13.69 -2.06 -3.08
C ALA A 30 -12.50 -2.60 -2.27
N GLU A 31 -11.75 -1.72 -1.60
CA GLU A 31 -10.66 -2.12 -0.69
C GLU A 31 -11.15 -3.03 0.44
N LYS A 32 -12.32 -2.74 1.03
CA LYS A 32 -12.90 -3.58 2.09
C LYS A 32 -13.18 -5.01 1.61
N ARG A 33 -13.70 -5.15 0.38
CA ARG A 33 -13.94 -6.46 -0.24
C ARG A 33 -12.64 -7.19 -0.54
N LEU A 34 -11.62 -6.51 -1.05
CA LEU A 34 -10.32 -7.14 -1.28
C LEU A 34 -9.64 -7.50 0.06
N TRP A 35 -9.74 -6.65 1.07
CA TRP A 35 -9.16 -6.93 2.38
C TRP A 35 -9.80 -8.14 3.08
N SER A 36 -11.10 -8.40 2.86
CA SER A 36 -11.75 -9.57 3.47
C SER A 36 -11.16 -10.89 2.98
N VAL A 37 -10.66 -10.95 1.73
CA VAL A 37 -10.02 -12.14 1.16
C VAL A 37 -8.51 -12.20 1.41
N LEU A 38 -7.84 -11.05 1.56
CA LEU A 38 -6.38 -11.01 1.78
C LEU A 38 -5.97 -11.15 3.26
N ARG A 39 -6.79 -10.67 4.19
CA ARG A 39 -6.45 -10.65 5.62
C ARG A 39 -6.23 -12.05 6.18
N ARG A 40 -5.53 -12.13 7.31
CA ARG A 40 -5.33 -13.38 8.08
C ARG A 40 -4.72 -14.50 7.24
N ASN A 41 -3.88 -14.16 6.27
CA ASN A 41 -3.16 -15.12 5.43
C ASN A 41 -4.09 -16.07 4.66
N GLN A 42 -5.32 -15.63 4.33
CA GLN A 42 -6.33 -16.46 3.67
C GLN A 42 -5.96 -16.80 2.22
N LEU A 43 -5.18 -15.94 1.55
CA LEU A 43 -4.69 -16.20 0.20
C LEU A 43 -3.36 -16.95 0.28
N ASP A 44 -3.39 -18.28 0.10
CA ASP A 44 -2.22 -19.16 0.04
C ASP A 44 -1.22 -19.01 1.20
N GLY A 45 -1.69 -18.61 2.38
CA GLY A 45 -0.82 -18.35 3.53
C GLY A 45 -0.01 -17.06 3.44
N LEU A 46 -0.17 -16.26 2.39
CA LEU A 46 0.59 -15.03 2.15
C LEU A 46 0.10 -13.90 3.07
N HIS A 47 1.05 -13.24 3.73
CA HIS A 47 0.74 -12.12 4.63
C HIS A 47 0.70 -10.79 3.89
N PHE A 48 -0.52 -10.25 3.76
CA PHE A 48 -0.76 -8.93 3.21
C PHE A 48 -0.91 -7.88 4.33
N ARG A 49 -0.24 -6.74 4.12
CA ARG A 49 -0.45 -5.50 4.87
C ARG A 49 -1.35 -4.59 4.04
N ARG A 50 -2.09 -3.71 4.71
CA ARG A 50 -2.94 -2.69 4.07
C ARG A 50 -2.47 -1.29 4.44
N GLN A 51 -2.57 -0.36 3.49
CA GLN A 51 -2.18 1.04 3.63
C GLN A 51 -0.75 1.14 4.18
N GLN A 52 0.18 0.49 3.47
CA GLN A 52 1.57 0.35 3.88
C GLN A 52 2.37 1.54 3.36
N ILE A 53 3.19 2.14 4.23
CA ILE A 53 4.11 3.19 3.79
C ILE A 53 5.34 2.53 3.17
N ILE A 54 5.66 2.90 1.92
CA ILE A 54 6.84 2.47 1.17
C ILE A 54 7.44 3.72 0.52
N ASP A 55 8.69 4.03 0.86
CA ASP A 55 9.46 5.16 0.29
C ASP A 55 8.70 6.49 0.23
N GLY A 56 7.90 6.78 1.27
CA GLY A 56 7.13 8.02 1.41
C GLY A 56 5.73 7.98 0.78
N PHE A 57 5.40 6.91 0.06
CA PHE A 57 4.08 6.65 -0.52
C PHE A 57 3.27 5.71 0.37
N ILE A 58 1.94 5.80 0.33
CA ILE A 58 1.05 4.85 0.98
C ILE A 58 0.43 4.00 -0.13
N VAL A 59 0.67 2.70 -0.09
CA VAL A 59 0.11 1.73 -1.04
C VAL A 59 -1.05 0.98 -0.42
N ASP A 60 -2.10 0.66 -1.19
CA ASP A 60 -3.31 0.04 -0.66
C ASP A 60 -3.04 -1.32 -0.01
N PHE A 61 -2.31 -2.20 -0.69
CA PHE A 61 -1.90 -3.51 -0.16
C PHE A 61 -0.46 -3.86 -0.54
N TYR A 62 0.23 -4.54 0.38
CA TYR A 62 1.60 -5.00 0.19
C TYR A 62 1.82 -6.41 0.73
N CYS A 63 2.37 -7.30 -0.09
CA CYS A 63 2.84 -8.62 0.31
C CYS A 63 4.36 -8.68 0.28
N HIS A 64 4.99 -8.86 1.45
CA HIS A 64 6.45 -8.90 1.54
C HIS A 64 7.05 -10.15 0.88
N ALA A 65 6.44 -11.31 1.10
CA ALA A 65 6.92 -12.59 0.56
C ALA A 65 6.91 -12.61 -0.98
N ALA A 66 5.91 -11.98 -1.60
CA ALA A 66 5.79 -11.87 -3.05
C ALA A 66 6.50 -10.63 -3.64
N GLY A 67 6.94 -9.69 -2.81
CA GLY A 67 7.44 -8.39 -3.28
C GLY A 67 6.40 -7.61 -4.10
N LEU A 68 5.12 -7.76 -3.75
CA LEU A 68 3.98 -7.32 -4.57
C LEU A 68 3.23 -6.17 -3.90
N VAL A 69 2.99 -5.10 -4.66
CA VAL A 69 2.02 -4.05 -4.35
C VAL A 69 0.75 -4.28 -5.16
N VAL A 70 -0.42 -4.07 -4.54
CA VAL A 70 -1.73 -4.10 -5.20
C VAL A 70 -2.45 -2.81 -4.86
N GLU A 71 -2.74 -2.01 -5.89
CA GLU A 71 -3.52 -0.76 -5.79
C GLU A 71 -4.94 -1.00 -6.31
N VAL A 72 -5.95 -0.51 -5.59
CA VAL A 72 -7.35 -0.64 -6.00
C VAL A 72 -7.75 0.64 -6.72
N ASP A 73 -7.73 0.63 -8.05
CA ASP A 73 -8.13 1.79 -8.85
C ASP A 73 -9.56 2.27 -8.51
N GLY A 74 -9.70 3.59 -8.44
CA GLY A 74 -10.97 4.27 -8.23
C GLY A 74 -10.84 5.79 -8.43
N PRO A 75 -11.93 6.56 -8.31
CA PRO A 75 -11.92 8.01 -8.58
C PRO A 75 -10.93 8.79 -7.71
N ALA A 76 -10.66 8.32 -6.49
CA ALA A 76 -9.66 8.90 -5.60
C ALA A 76 -8.21 8.65 -6.07
N HIS A 77 -7.95 7.53 -6.77
CA HIS A 77 -6.64 7.23 -7.35
C HIS A 77 -6.35 8.07 -8.58
N GLU A 78 -7.36 8.49 -9.35
CA GLU A 78 -7.18 9.37 -10.50
C GLU A 78 -6.60 10.74 -10.11
N MET A 79 -7.04 11.31 -8.98
CA MET A 79 -6.46 12.55 -8.43
C MET A 79 -5.03 12.35 -7.87
N GLN A 80 -4.67 11.12 -7.50
CA GLN A 80 -3.34 10.77 -6.98
C GLN A 80 -2.33 10.53 -8.12
N LYS A 81 -2.79 10.12 -9.31
CA LYS A 81 -1.98 9.83 -10.51
C LYS A 81 -1.27 11.06 -11.09
N GLU A 82 -1.78 12.27 -10.85
CA GLU A 82 -1.10 13.50 -11.29
C GLU A 82 0.23 13.76 -10.56
N TYR A 83 0.50 13.09 -9.45
CA TYR A 83 1.74 13.23 -8.67
C TYR A 83 2.89 12.33 -9.17
N ASP A 84 2.73 11.62 -10.29
CA ASP A 84 3.24 10.25 -10.33
C ASP A 84 4.08 9.81 -11.55
N ALA A 85 4.90 10.71 -12.11
CA ALA A 85 5.98 10.30 -13.02
C ALA A 85 7.22 9.73 -12.29
N GLU A 86 7.33 9.93 -10.96
CA GLU A 86 8.49 9.50 -10.16
C GLU A 86 8.25 8.16 -9.44
N ARG A 87 7.00 7.83 -9.08
CA ARG A 87 6.64 6.57 -8.38
C ARG A 87 6.82 5.35 -9.28
N ASP A 88 6.49 5.44 -10.56
CA ASP A 88 6.72 4.37 -11.54
C ASP A 88 8.22 4.02 -11.66
N ARG A 89 9.12 4.99 -11.46
CA ARG A 89 10.57 4.72 -11.44
C ARG A 89 11.06 4.03 -10.17
N ILE A 90 10.34 4.21 -9.05
CA ILE A 90 10.71 3.71 -7.72
C ILE A 90 10.07 2.34 -7.44
N LEU A 91 8.87 2.07 -7.96
CA LEU A 91 8.08 0.86 -7.68
C LEU A 91 8.05 -0.19 -8.82
N ALA A 92 8.68 0.07 -9.97
CA ALA A 92 8.95 -0.92 -11.03
C ALA A 92 10.31 -1.61 -10.85
#